data_AF-A0A949XH70-F1
#
_entry.id   AF-A0A949XH70-F1
#
_cell.length_a   1.000
_cell.length_b   1.000
_cell.length_c   1.000
_cell.angle_alpha   90.00
_cell.angle_beta   90.00
_cell.angle_gamma   90.00
#
_symmetry.space_group_name_H-M   'P 1'
#
loop_
_entity.id
_entity.type
_entity.pdbx_description
1 polymer ?
#
loop_
_entity_poly.entity_id
_entity_poly.type
_entity_poly.pdbx_seq_one_letter_code
_entity_poly.pdbx_strand_id
1 'polypeptide(L)' 'MLRDKFNEALKEGLRSRNENLTGTVRLIIAEMKKRDIEARPKGNMDGISDDEILSMMQGMIKQRR' A
#
# COMPACT_ATOMS: atom_id res chain seq x y z
N MET A 1 6.54 -7.72 7.59
CA MET A 1 6.94 -6.55 6.76
C MET A 1 5.73 -5.63 6.59
N LEU A 2 5.87 -4.37 6.13
CA LEU A 2 4.70 -3.48 5.96
C LEU A 2 3.65 -4.06 5.01
N ARG A 3 4.10 -4.74 3.95
CA ARG A 3 3.25 -5.48 3.01
C ARG A 3 2.30 -6.45 3.70
N ASP A 4 2.83 -7.27 4.61
CA ASP A 4 2.04 -8.24 5.37
C ASP A 4 1.02 -7.55 6.26
N LYS A 5 1.41 -6.44 6.90
CA LYS A 5 0.52 -5.65 7.75
C LYS A 5 -0.67 -5.09 6.96
N PHE A 6 -0.48 -4.63 5.72
CA PHE A 6 -1.59 -4.18 4.89
C PHE A 6 -2.52 -5.32 4.47
N ASN A 7 -1.97 -6.50 4.15
CA ASN A 7 -2.79 -7.66 3.83
C ASN A 7 -3.63 -8.11 5.04
N GLU A 8 -3.06 -8.13 6.24
CA GLU A 8 -3.80 -8.43 7.46
C GLU A 8 -4.84 -7.35 7.78
N ALA A 9 -4.50 -6.06 7.64
CA ALA A 9 -5.46 -4.97 7.82
C ALA A 9 -6.62 -5.02 6.81
N LEU A 10 -6.38 -5.48 5.58
CA LEU A 10 -7.42 -5.70 4.59
C LEU A 10 -8.36 -6.83 5.01
N LYS A 11 -7.81 -7.96 5.47
CA LYS A 11 -8.61 -9.08 5.99
C LYS A 11 -9.45 -8.65 7.18
N GLU A 12 -8.87 -7.88 8.10
CA GLU A 12 -9.58 -7.35 9.26
C GLU A 12 -10.72 -6.41 8.86
N GLY A 13 -10.46 -5.44 7.97
CA GLY A 13 -11.50 -4.54 7.48
C GLY A 13 -12.67 -5.25 6.81
N LEU A 14 -12.39 -6.35 6.08
CA LEU A 14 -13.43 -7.20 5.50
C LEU A 14 -14.22 -7.97 6.55
N ARG A 15 -13.55 -8.57 7.54
CA ARG A 15 -14.20 -9.31 8.65
C ARG A 15 -15.08 -8.40 9.49
N SER A 16 -14.59 -7.21 9.82
CA SER A 16 -15.28 -6.23 10.65
C SER A 16 -16.32 -5.40 9.88
N ARG A 17 -16.47 -5.62 8.56
CA ARG A 17 -17.30 -4.80 7.65
C ARG A 17 -17.01 -3.29 7.76
N ASN A 18 -15.76 -2.93 8.02
CA ASN A 18 -15.34 -1.53 8.08
C ASN A 18 -14.98 -1.03 6.68
N GLU A 19 -15.93 -0.36 6.04
CA GLU A 19 -15.78 0.15 4.67
C GLU A 19 -14.67 1.20 4.54
N ASN A 20 -14.55 2.08 5.53
CA ASN A 20 -13.52 3.12 5.56
C ASN A 20 -12.12 2.52 5.61
N LEU A 21 -11.90 1.53 6.49
CA LEU A 21 -10.64 0.80 6.59
C LEU A 21 -10.35 0.05 5.30
N THR A 22 -11.34 -0.70 4.80
CA THR A 22 -11.22 -1.52 3.59
C THR A 22 -10.86 -0.68 2.37
N GLY A 23 -11.57 0.43 2.14
CA GLY A 23 -11.32 1.35 1.04
C GLY A 23 -9.92 1.98 1.13
N THR A 24 -9.55 2.45 2.31
CA THR A 24 -8.24 3.08 2.55
C THR A 24 -7.09 2.09 2.30
N VAL A 25 -7.17 0.88 2.86
CA VAL A 25 -6.13 -0.15 2.70
C VAL A 25 -6.05 -0.63 1.25
N ARG A 26 -7.18 -0.78 0.55
CA ARG A 26 -7.17 -1.10 -0.89
C ARG A 26 -6.44 -0.06 -1.72
N LEU A 27 -6.63 1.22 -1.44
CA LEU A 27 -5.92 2.30 -2.13
C LEU A 27 -4.41 2.25 -1.85
N ILE A 28 -4.00 1.98 -0.61
CA ILE A 28 -2.58 1.85 -0.25
C ILE A 28 -1.95 0.67 -1.00
N ILE A 29 -2.60 -0.50 -1.02
CA ILE A 29 -2.11 -1.68 -1.72
C ILE A 29 -2.03 -1.43 -3.23
N ALA A 30 -2.99 -0.71 -3.81
CA ALA A 30 -3.00 -0.38 -5.23
C ALA A 30 -1.81 0.50 -5.62
N GLU A 31 -1.55 1.58 -4.88
CA GLU A 31 -0.41 2.47 -5.13
C GLU A 31 0.93 1.75 -4.91
N MET A 32 1.02 0.88 -3.90
CA MET A 32 2.21 0.06 -3.65
C MET A 32 2.52 -0.85 -4.84
N LYS A 33 1.52 -1.57 -5.35
CA LYS A 33 1.67 -2.44 -6.53
C LYS A 33 2.03 -1.65 -7.79
N LYS A 34 1.50 -0.43 -7.93
CA LYS A 34 1.86 0.47 -9.04
C LYS A 34 3.35 0.82 -8.97
N ARG A 35 3.86 1.21 -7.81
CA ARG A 35 5.29 1.49 -7.61
C ARG A 35 6.18 0.27 -7.82
N ASP A 36 5.74 -0.91 -7.40
CA ASP A 36 6.45 -2.16 -7.70
C ASP A 36 6.59 -2.37 -9.20
N ILE A 37 5.50 -2.15 -9.96
CA ILE A 37 5.52 -2.27 -11.43
C ILE A 37 6.47 -1.22 -12.04
N GLU A 38 6.47 0.01 -11.55
CA GLU A 38 7.38 1.07 -11.99
C GLU A 38 8.86 0.80 -11.66
N ALA A 39 9.12 0.02 -10.60
CA ALA A 39 10.47 -0.34 -10.16
C ALA A 39 11.06 -1.52 -10.95
N ARG A 40 10.22 -2.41 -11.52
CA ARG A 40 10.68 -3.58 -12.30
C ARG A 40 11.60 -3.22 -13.47
N PRO A 41 11.30 -2.24 -14.35
CA PRO A 41 12.21 -1.85 -15.44
C PRO A 41 13.57 -1.34 -14.96
N LYS A 42 13.68 -0.93 -13.69
CA LYS A 42 14.92 -0.44 -13.07
C LYS A 42 15.74 -1.57 -12.42
N GLY A 43 15.35 -2.83 -12.63
CA GLY A 43 16.01 -4.01 -12.08
C GLY A 43 15.53 -4.43 -10.69
N ASN A 44 14.53 -3.76 -10.12
CA ASN A 44 13.95 -4.15 -8.83
C ASN A 44 12.73 -5.04 -9.04
N MET A 45 12.94 -6.36 -9.02
CA MET A 45 11.90 -7.37 -9.22
C MET A 45 11.14 -7.74 -7.93
N ASP A 46 11.74 -7.50 -6.77
CA ASP A 46 11.18 -7.85 -5.45
C ASP A 46 10.21 -6.78 -4.93
N GLY A 47 10.20 -5.60 -5.57
CA GLY A 47 9.33 -4.48 -5.24
C GLY A 47 10.00 -3.46 -4.33
N ILE A 48 9.28 -2.37 -4.08
CA ILE A 48 9.79 -1.26 -3.27
C ILE A 48 9.97 -1.67 -1.79
N SER A 49 10.97 -1.08 -1.14
CA SER A 49 11.30 -1.29 0.27
C SER A 49 10.26 -0.70 1.22
N ASP A 50 10.28 -1.10 2.50
CA ASP A 50 9.38 -0.55 3.53
C ASP A 50 9.55 0.98 3.69
N ASP A 51 10.76 1.53 3.51
CA ASP A 51 11.01 2.97 3.54
C ASP A 51 10.37 3.71 2.35
N GLU A 52 10.44 3.12 1.15
CA GLU A 52 9.77 3.67 -0.04
C GLU A 52 8.24 3.61 0.09
N ILE A 53 7.71 2.58 0.77
CA ILE A 53 6.29 2.46 1.12
C ILE A 53 5.88 3.58 2.09
N LEU A 54 6.69 3.90 3.10
CA LEU A 54 6.41 5.02 4.00
C LEU A 54 6.41 6.37 3.26
N SER A 55 7.40 6.59 2.40
CA SER A 55 7.47 7.78 1.54
C SER A 55 6.26 7.89 0.60
N MET A 56 5.83 6.76 0.02
CA MET A 56 4.60 6.69 -0.77
C MET A 56 3.38 7.17 0.03
N MET A 57 3.19 6.66 1.25
CA MET A 57 2.05 7.02 2.09
C MET A 57 2.02 8.50 2.46
N GLN A 58 3.19 9.12 2.69
CA GLN A 58 3.27 10.58 2.91
C GLN A 58 2.72 11.36 1.70
N GLY A 59 3.04 10.92 0.48
CA GLY A 59 2.47 11.47 -0.75
C GLY A 59 0.95 11.32 -0.83
N MET A 60 0.43 10.15 -0.47
CA MET A 60 -1.02 9.91 -0.42
C MET A 60 -1.73 10.77 0.64
N ILE A 61 -1.09 11.08 1.77
CA ILE A 61 -1.63 12.00 2.78
C ILE A 61 -1.74 13.41 2.20
N LYS A 62 -0.71 13.87 1.48
CA LYS A 62 -0.69 15.18 0.84
C LYS A 62 -1.78 15.32 -0.23
N GLN A 63 -2.08 14.28 -1.00
CA GLN A 63 -3.13 14.31 -2.04
C GLN A 63 -4.56 14.45 -1.50
N ARG A 64 -4.77 14.18 -0.20
CA ARG A 64 -6.09 14.24 0.45
C ARG A 64 -6.33 15.54 1.23
N ARG A 65 -5.34 16.42 1.27
CA ARG A 65 -5.40 17.74 1.91
C ARG A 65 -5.51 18.81 0.83
#